data_AF-A0A679F7U3-F1
#
_entry.id   AF-A0A679F7U3-F1
#
_cell.length_a   1.000
_cell.length_b   1.000
_cell.length_c   1.000
_cell.angle_alpha   90.00
_cell.angle_beta   90.00
_cell.angle_gamma   90.00
#
_symmetry.space_group_name_H-M   'P 1'
#
loop_
_entity.id
_entity.type
_entity.pdbx_description
1 polymer ?
#
loop_
_entity_poly.entity_id
_entity_poly.type
_entity_poly.pdbx_seq_one_letter_code
_entity_poly.pdbx_strand_id
1 'polypeptide(L)'
;MNAGNNDRRDSRADDPELIKDPMERAEAEVRNGFRQYDAGVAMALDAIERGSFKLRASMLLTLHREALRGISSYAGNFRPGPVNITKSNHKPPDAHLVPELVEELCDYVNEHWHAATAIHLAAYVMWRLNWIHPFADGNGRTSRIASFLVLVVKSAFVPPGKDTIPAQIQNDRSGYFAALDAADAAALAGKIDVTEMEELLSGMLAKQLTSYYAEAGGRPLNGDGETPAESDGVGH
;
A
#
# COMPACT_ATOMS: atom_id res chain seq x y z
N MET A 1 15.61 60.10 -14.16
CA MET A 1 15.71 58.76 -13.54
C MET A 1 14.33 58.14 -13.52
N ASN A 2 13.94 57.38 -14.54
CA ASN A 2 12.99 56.26 -14.40
C ASN A 2 12.88 55.50 -15.72
N ALA A 3 13.32 54.24 -15.74
CA ALA A 3 12.91 53.19 -16.67
C ALA A 3 13.66 51.91 -16.28
N GLY A 4 13.29 51.34 -15.14
CA GLY A 4 13.76 50.02 -14.71
C GLY A 4 13.09 48.93 -15.53
N ASN A 5 13.86 48.38 -16.47
CA ASN A 5 13.78 47.06 -17.09
C ASN A 5 12.62 46.13 -16.60
N ASN A 6 11.62 45.89 -17.44
CA ASN A 6 10.65 44.80 -17.23
C ASN A 6 10.53 43.93 -18.49
N ASP A 7 11.67 43.42 -18.96
CA ASP A 7 11.78 42.46 -20.06
C ASP A 7 12.07 41.04 -19.52
N ARG A 8 11.37 40.64 -18.45
CA ARG A 8 11.48 39.30 -17.85
C ARG A 8 10.50 38.35 -18.54
N ARG A 9 11.04 37.36 -19.25
CA ARG A 9 10.28 36.22 -19.80
C ARG A 9 10.08 35.18 -18.70
N ASP A 10 9.01 35.34 -17.93
CA ASP A 10 8.64 34.39 -16.88
C ASP A 10 7.58 33.40 -17.42
N SER A 11 7.80 32.10 -17.21
CA SER A 11 6.79 31.07 -17.50
C SER A 11 5.69 31.09 -16.44
N ARG A 12 4.42 31.00 -16.87
CA ARG A 12 3.27 30.77 -15.99
C ARG A 12 2.79 29.34 -16.19
N ALA A 13 2.66 28.61 -15.08
CA ALA A 13 1.99 27.31 -15.10
C ALA A 13 0.49 27.55 -15.02
N ASP A 14 -0.29 26.88 -15.88
CA ASP A 14 -1.73 26.81 -15.71
C ASP A 14 -2.05 25.94 -14.49
N ASP A 15 -3.06 26.34 -13.71
CA ASP A 15 -3.53 25.51 -12.62
C ASP A 15 -4.15 24.23 -13.20
N PRO A 16 -3.81 23.05 -12.67
CA PRO A 16 -4.40 21.81 -13.15
C PRO A 16 -5.92 21.82 -12.91
N GLU A 17 -6.70 21.47 -13.93
CA GLU A 17 -8.14 21.22 -13.77
C GLU A 17 -8.34 19.97 -12.89
N LEU A 18 -8.65 20.20 -11.62
CA LEU A 18 -8.97 19.15 -10.67
C LEU A 18 -10.47 18.92 -10.59
N ILE A 19 -10.86 17.67 -10.40
CA ILE A 19 -12.25 17.28 -10.15
C ILE A 19 -12.67 17.85 -8.78
N LYS A 20 -13.64 18.77 -8.81
CA LYS A 20 -14.15 19.46 -7.61
C LYS A 20 -15.50 18.91 -7.13
N ASP A 21 -16.31 18.38 -8.04
CA ASP A 21 -17.60 17.81 -7.68
C ASP A 21 -17.41 16.57 -6.78
N PRO A 22 -18.08 16.49 -5.62
CA PRO A 22 -17.90 15.37 -4.70
C PRO A 22 -18.27 14.00 -5.28
N MET A 23 -19.29 13.92 -6.13
CA MET A 23 -19.71 12.66 -6.75
C MET A 23 -18.71 12.23 -7.80
N GLU A 24 -18.33 13.14 -8.70
CA GLU A 24 -17.29 12.87 -9.72
C GLU A 24 -15.95 12.51 -9.08
N ARG A 25 -15.62 13.13 -7.93
CA ARG A 25 -14.42 12.82 -7.16
C ARG A 25 -14.50 11.40 -6.58
N ALA A 26 -15.62 11.01 -5.99
CA ALA A 26 -15.80 9.66 -5.45
C ALA A 26 -15.67 8.60 -6.56
N GLU A 27 -16.28 8.85 -7.73
CA GLU A 27 -16.11 7.97 -8.89
C GLU A 27 -14.66 7.93 -9.39
N ALA A 28 -13.97 9.08 -9.41
CA ALA A 28 -12.56 9.15 -9.77
C ALA A 28 -11.70 8.37 -8.79
N GLU A 29 -11.97 8.42 -7.49
CA GLU A 29 -11.27 7.64 -6.47
C GLU A 29 -11.43 6.13 -6.68
N VAL A 30 -12.63 5.68 -7.06
CA VAL A 30 -12.87 4.27 -7.42
C VAL A 30 -12.08 3.89 -8.68
N ARG A 31 -12.18 4.69 -9.75
CA ARG A 31 -11.43 4.45 -11.01
C ARG A 31 -9.93 4.43 -10.79
N ASN A 32 -9.42 5.35 -9.98
CA ASN A 32 -8.01 5.45 -9.63
C ASN A 32 -7.54 4.27 -8.78
N GLY A 33 -8.40 3.73 -7.90
CA GLY A 33 -8.11 2.50 -7.16
C GLY A 33 -7.83 1.32 -8.09
N PHE A 34 -8.68 1.11 -9.11
CA PHE A 34 -8.45 0.07 -10.12
C PHE A 34 -7.16 0.31 -10.92
N ARG A 35 -6.95 1.53 -11.42
CA ARG A 35 -5.71 1.90 -12.15
C ARG A 35 -4.45 1.67 -11.32
N GLN A 36 -4.49 2.04 -10.05
CA GLN A 36 -3.37 1.84 -9.14
C GLN A 36 -3.09 0.35 -8.92
N TYR A 37 -4.13 -0.47 -8.75
CA TYR A 37 -3.99 -1.91 -8.62
C TYR A 37 -3.38 -2.54 -9.88
N ASP A 38 -3.92 -2.21 -11.05
CA ASP A 38 -3.41 -2.69 -12.35
C ASP A 38 -1.95 -2.28 -12.57
N ALA A 39 -1.59 -1.04 -12.23
CA ALA A 39 -0.21 -0.57 -12.30
C ALA A 39 0.72 -1.35 -11.37
N GLY A 40 0.29 -1.64 -10.13
CA GLY A 40 1.05 -2.46 -9.19
C GLY A 40 1.27 -3.89 -9.70
N VAL A 41 0.23 -4.53 -10.22
CA VAL A 41 0.32 -5.86 -10.82
C VAL A 41 1.22 -5.86 -12.05
N ALA A 42 1.09 -4.86 -12.94
CA ALA A 42 1.93 -4.74 -14.13
C ALA A 42 3.42 -4.58 -13.77
N MET A 43 3.74 -3.72 -12.79
CA MET A 43 5.11 -3.59 -12.27
C MET A 43 5.64 -4.91 -11.71
N ALA A 44 4.77 -5.67 -11.01
CA ALA A 44 5.16 -6.93 -10.41
C ALA A 44 5.48 -7.99 -11.47
N LEU A 45 4.62 -8.11 -12.48
CA LEU A 45 4.79 -9.07 -13.58
C LEU A 45 6.03 -8.76 -14.41
N ASP A 46 6.29 -7.49 -14.76
CA ASP A 46 7.53 -7.10 -15.46
C ASP A 46 8.78 -7.43 -14.65
N ALA A 47 8.76 -7.22 -13.32
CA ALA A 47 9.88 -7.58 -12.47
C ALA A 47 10.12 -9.10 -12.37
N ILE A 48 9.03 -9.89 -12.30
CA ILE A 48 9.09 -11.35 -12.29
C ILE A 48 9.63 -11.87 -13.63
N GLU A 49 9.13 -11.35 -14.76
CA GLU A 49 9.57 -11.73 -16.11
C GLU A 49 11.05 -11.41 -16.33
N ARG A 50 11.51 -10.25 -15.88
CA ARG A 50 12.94 -9.87 -15.95
C ARG A 50 13.83 -10.67 -15.01
N GLY A 51 13.27 -11.32 -13.99
CA GLY A 51 14.02 -11.99 -12.92
C GLY A 51 14.87 -11.04 -12.07
N SER A 52 14.56 -9.74 -12.07
CA SER A 52 15.33 -8.71 -11.36
C SER A 52 14.40 -7.63 -10.83
N PHE A 53 14.49 -7.39 -9.52
CA PHE A 53 13.71 -6.35 -8.83
C PHE A 53 14.58 -5.52 -7.91
N LYS A 54 14.31 -4.21 -7.91
CA LYS A 54 14.72 -3.29 -6.86
C LYS A 54 13.58 -2.33 -6.60
N LEU A 55 13.16 -2.21 -5.35
CA LEU A 55 12.22 -1.18 -4.95
C LEU A 55 12.91 0.18 -5.11
N ARG A 56 12.20 1.14 -5.70
CA ARG A 56 12.68 2.51 -5.92
C ARG A 56 11.60 3.51 -5.57
N ALA A 57 11.99 4.69 -5.11
CA ALA A 57 11.05 5.78 -4.82
C ALA A 57 10.16 6.10 -6.03
N SER A 58 10.67 6.04 -7.25
CA SER A 58 9.90 6.28 -8.49
C SER A 58 8.71 5.33 -8.67
N MET A 59 8.78 4.09 -8.19
CA MET A 59 7.65 3.17 -8.19
C MET A 59 6.57 3.65 -7.22
N LEU A 60 6.94 4.07 -6.02
CA LEU A 60 6.02 4.62 -5.02
C LEU A 60 5.35 5.90 -5.51
N LEU A 61 6.11 6.80 -6.15
CA LEU A 61 5.59 8.02 -6.76
C LEU A 61 4.62 7.70 -7.91
N THR A 62 4.91 6.67 -8.71
CA THR A 62 4.03 6.24 -9.82
C THR A 62 2.72 5.66 -9.29
N LEU A 63 2.78 4.78 -8.30
CA LEU A 63 1.59 4.22 -7.65
C LEU A 63 0.75 5.32 -6.99
N HIS A 64 1.39 6.29 -6.33
CA HIS A 64 0.70 7.43 -5.74
C HIS A 64 0.03 8.32 -6.81
N ARG A 65 0.71 8.53 -7.95
CA ARG A 65 0.14 9.29 -9.07
C ARG A 65 -1.14 8.66 -9.60
N GLU A 66 -1.17 7.33 -9.76
CA GLU A 66 -2.39 6.65 -10.19
C GLU A 66 -3.52 6.77 -9.16
N ALA A 67 -3.23 6.68 -7.86
CA ALA A 67 -4.23 6.87 -6.82
C ALA A 67 -4.87 8.26 -6.83
N LEU A 68 -4.10 9.32 -7.11
CA LEU A 68 -4.55 10.70 -7.01
C LEU A 68 -4.75 11.42 -8.35
N ARG A 69 -4.74 10.69 -9.46
CA ARG A 69 -4.93 11.22 -10.81
C ARG A 69 -6.23 12.04 -10.91
N GLY A 70 -6.11 13.30 -11.31
CA GLY A 70 -7.25 14.21 -11.49
C GLY A 70 -7.91 14.71 -10.19
N ILE A 71 -7.49 14.23 -9.01
CA ILE A 71 -8.08 14.60 -7.71
C ILE A 71 -7.13 15.40 -6.80
N SER A 72 -5.84 15.43 -7.12
CA SER A 72 -4.83 16.22 -6.39
C SER A 72 -3.77 16.76 -7.35
N SER A 73 -3.37 18.02 -7.15
CA SER A 73 -2.23 18.64 -7.84
C SER A 73 -0.88 18.08 -7.38
N TYR A 74 -0.84 17.39 -6.23
CA TYR A 74 0.36 16.74 -5.69
C TYR A 74 0.48 15.25 -6.07
N ALA A 75 -0.32 14.76 -7.02
CA ALA A 75 -0.28 13.38 -7.46
C ALA A 75 1.12 12.96 -7.93
N GLY A 76 1.71 11.97 -7.26
CA GLY A 76 3.07 11.49 -7.52
C GLY A 76 4.21 12.42 -7.08
N ASN A 77 3.95 13.38 -6.19
CA ASN A 77 4.96 14.25 -5.59
C ASN A 77 4.94 14.11 -4.06
N PHE A 78 6.11 14.22 -3.42
CA PHE A 78 6.17 14.31 -1.96
C PHE A 78 5.51 15.60 -1.46
N ARG A 79 5.03 15.55 -0.22
CA ARG A 79 4.40 16.71 0.41
C ARG A 79 5.38 17.88 0.55
N PRO A 80 4.97 19.12 0.24
CA PRO A 80 5.84 20.29 0.38
C PRO A 80 5.93 20.82 1.82
N GLY A 81 5.16 20.26 2.76
CA GLY A 81 5.01 20.79 4.11
C GLY A 81 4.57 19.75 5.14
N PRO A 82 4.35 20.17 6.40
CA PRO A 82 3.96 19.28 7.48
C PRO A 82 2.55 18.70 7.25
N VAL A 83 2.33 17.49 7.79
CA VAL A 83 1.04 16.79 7.78
C VAL A 83 0.79 16.20 9.15
N ASN A 84 -0.48 16.05 9.51
CA ASN A 84 -0.91 15.40 10.75
C ASN A 84 -1.78 14.21 10.42
N ILE A 85 -1.54 13.08 11.09
CA ILE A 85 -2.39 11.89 10.98
C ILE A 85 -3.52 12.04 12.00
N THR A 86 -4.77 12.01 11.54
CA THR A 86 -5.92 12.05 12.46
C THR A 86 -6.05 10.71 13.17
N LYS A 87 -6.34 10.74 14.48
CA LYS A 87 -6.53 9.54 15.33
C LYS A 87 -5.31 8.61 15.42
N SER A 88 -4.10 9.11 15.21
CA SER A 88 -2.85 8.40 15.52
C SER A 88 -2.03 9.22 16.49
N ASN A 89 -1.28 8.55 17.37
CA ASN A 89 -0.31 9.19 18.27
C ASN A 89 1.03 9.46 17.56
N HIS A 90 1.23 8.88 16.38
CA HIS A 90 2.46 9.04 15.61
C HIS A 90 2.53 10.43 14.97
N LYS A 91 3.71 11.04 15.03
CA LYS A 91 4.03 12.30 14.37
C LYS A 91 4.96 12.01 13.20
N PRO A 92 4.52 12.25 11.95
CA PRO A 92 5.38 12.08 10.78
C PRO A 92 6.65 12.95 10.88
N PRO A 93 7.76 12.50 10.27
CA PRO A 93 8.99 13.28 10.19
C PRO A 93 8.77 14.63 9.46
N ASP A 94 9.74 15.53 9.53
CA ASP A 94 9.65 16.79 8.77
C ASP A 94 9.69 16.55 7.25
N ALA A 95 9.01 17.42 6.49
CA ALA A 95 8.86 17.27 5.05
C ALA A 95 10.20 17.19 4.29
N HIS A 96 11.22 17.91 4.76
CA HIS A 96 12.54 17.93 4.14
C HIS A 96 13.32 16.61 4.28
N LEU A 97 12.96 15.77 5.25
CA LEU A 97 13.56 14.44 5.47
C LEU A 97 12.88 13.35 4.64
N VAL A 98 11.69 13.61 4.11
CA VAL A 98 10.88 12.60 3.41
C VAL A 98 11.64 11.92 2.26
N PRO A 99 12.34 12.63 1.35
CA PRO A 99 13.03 11.97 0.24
C PRO A 99 14.08 10.97 0.73
N GLU A 100 14.90 11.36 1.71
CA GLU A 100 15.94 10.51 2.29
C GLU A 100 15.35 9.27 2.96
N LEU A 101 14.32 9.45 3.80
CA LEU A 101 13.67 8.34 4.50
C LEU A 101 12.97 7.36 3.55
N VAL A 102 12.47 7.83 2.41
CA VAL A 102 11.87 6.95 1.38
C VAL A 102 12.94 6.16 0.65
N GLU A 103 14.11 6.74 0.39
CA GLU A 103 15.26 5.99 -0.14
C GLU A 103 15.74 4.95 0.89
N GLU A 104 15.87 5.30 2.17
CA GLU A 104 16.19 4.34 3.24
C GLU A 104 15.19 3.18 3.33
N LEU A 105 13.89 3.47 3.16
CA LEU A 105 12.85 2.44 3.09
C LEU A 105 13.14 1.49 1.91
N CYS A 106 13.47 2.03 0.74
CA CYS A 106 13.77 1.23 -0.44
C CYS A 106 15.04 0.41 -0.24
N ASP A 107 16.08 1.00 0.34
CA ASP A 107 17.36 0.35 0.63
C ASP A 107 17.18 -0.79 1.63
N TYR A 108 16.45 -0.60 2.73
CA TYR A 108 16.13 -1.68 3.66
C TYR A 108 15.49 -2.89 2.94
N VAL A 109 14.51 -2.65 2.07
CA VAL A 109 13.85 -3.73 1.33
C VAL A 109 14.82 -4.44 0.37
N ASN A 110 15.66 -3.66 -0.32
CA ASN A 110 16.62 -4.18 -1.29
C ASN A 110 17.74 -4.98 -0.60
N GLU A 111 18.25 -4.51 0.54
CA GLU A 111 19.31 -5.16 1.31
C GLU A 111 18.84 -6.47 1.95
N HIS A 112 17.60 -6.48 2.46
CA HIS A 112 17.02 -7.66 3.09
C HIS A 112 16.31 -8.59 2.10
N TRP A 113 16.38 -8.30 0.79
CA TRP A 113 15.63 -8.99 -0.25
C TRP A 113 15.87 -10.50 -0.26
N HIS A 114 17.07 -10.98 0.07
CA HIS A 114 17.38 -12.41 0.06
C HIS A 114 17.17 -13.10 1.42
N ALA A 115 17.32 -12.36 2.52
CA ALA A 115 17.28 -12.92 3.87
C ALA A 115 15.87 -12.92 4.49
N ALA A 116 15.06 -11.91 4.20
CA ALA A 116 13.72 -11.77 4.76
C ALA A 116 12.66 -12.53 3.97
N THR A 117 11.53 -12.82 4.61
CA THR A 117 10.35 -13.40 3.97
C THR A 117 9.59 -12.36 3.13
N ALA A 118 8.74 -12.81 2.20
CA ALA A 118 7.89 -11.90 1.42
C ALA A 118 6.91 -11.14 2.31
N ILE A 119 6.35 -11.81 3.33
CA ILE A 119 5.45 -11.22 4.31
C ILE A 119 6.15 -10.13 5.14
N HIS A 120 7.36 -10.39 5.64
CA HIS A 120 8.13 -9.40 6.39
C HIS A 120 8.38 -8.13 5.57
N LEU A 121 8.87 -8.27 4.33
CA LEU A 121 9.16 -7.10 3.50
C LEU A 121 7.89 -6.33 3.11
N ALA A 122 6.79 -7.04 2.86
CA ALA A 122 5.49 -6.41 2.62
C ALA A 122 4.97 -5.66 3.87
N ALA A 123 5.09 -6.26 5.05
CA ALA A 123 4.72 -5.67 6.33
C ALA A 123 5.55 -4.41 6.62
N TYR A 124 6.87 -4.50 6.44
CA TYR A 124 7.79 -3.37 6.59
C TYR A 124 7.41 -2.21 5.67
N VAL A 125 7.20 -2.46 4.37
CA VAL A 125 6.81 -1.41 3.42
C VAL A 125 5.47 -0.77 3.81
N MET A 126 4.51 -1.58 4.23
CA MET A 126 3.20 -1.09 4.64
C MET A 126 3.32 -0.14 5.84
N TRP A 127 4.06 -0.53 6.86
CA TRP A 127 4.29 0.29 8.04
C TRP A 127 5.16 1.51 7.73
N ARG A 128 6.37 1.31 7.20
CA ARG A 128 7.39 2.36 7.03
C ARG A 128 6.89 3.50 6.14
N LEU A 129 6.10 3.21 5.09
CA LEU A 129 5.51 4.27 4.26
C LEU A 129 4.50 5.11 5.05
N ASN A 130 3.65 4.49 5.88
CA ASN A 130 2.71 5.24 6.74
C ASN A 130 3.43 6.05 7.82
N TRP A 131 4.51 5.49 8.38
CA TRP A 131 5.35 6.16 9.37
C TRP A 131 6.01 7.42 8.78
N ILE A 132 6.59 7.31 7.57
CA ILE A 132 7.19 8.47 6.87
C ILE A 132 6.11 9.48 6.46
N HIS A 133 4.94 8.98 6.05
CA HIS A 133 3.81 9.75 5.54
C HIS A 133 4.23 10.71 4.40
N PRO A 134 4.79 10.19 3.29
CA PRO A 134 5.49 11.00 2.30
C PRO A 134 4.59 11.94 1.48
N PHE A 135 3.28 11.69 1.44
CA PHE A 135 2.32 12.42 0.60
C PHE A 135 1.36 13.27 1.42
N ALA A 136 0.75 14.28 0.79
CA ALA A 136 -0.25 15.13 1.44
C ALA A 136 -1.60 14.42 1.67
N ASP A 137 -1.93 13.45 0.81
CA ASP A 137 -3.05 12.52 0.91
C ASP A 137 -2.64 11.23 0.17
N GLY A 138 -3.41 10.15 0.27
CA GLY A 138 -3.18 8.93 -0.50
C GLY A 138 -2.13 7.98 0.08
N ASN A 139 -1.57 8.28 1.27
CA ASN A 139 -0.57 7.45 1.94
C ASN A 139 -1.06 6.02 2.17
N GLY A 140 -2.24 5.83 2.78
CA GLY A 140 -2.77 4.50 3.05
C GLY A 140 -3.10 3.69 1.78
N ARG A 141 -3.53 4.35 0.69
CA ARG A 141 -3.75 3.68 -0.60
C ARG A 141 -2.43 3.20 -1.19
N THR A 142 -1.44 4.09 -1.19
CA THR A 142 -0.10 3.83 -1.74
C THR A 142 0.66 2.77 -0.92
N SER A 143 0.58 2.80 0.41
CA SER A 143 1.22 1.80 1.26
C SER A 143 0.68 0.39 1.02
N ARG A 144 -0.64 0.25 0.87
CA ARG A 144 -1.28 -1.05 0.61
C ARG A 144 -0.84 -1.64 -0.72
N ILE A 145 -0.85 -0.85 -1.80
CA ILE A 145 -0.43 -1.36 -3.10
C ILE A 145 1.09 -1.59 -3.19
N ALA A 146 1.91 -0.76 -2.53
CA ALA A 146 3.36 -0.94 -2.49
C ALA A 146 3.75 -2.20 -1.69
N SER A 147 3.07 -2.44 -0.57
CA SER A 147 3.19 -3.68 0.19
C SER A 147 2.82 -4.90 -0.65
N PHE A 148 1.68 -4.83 -1.34
CA PHE A 148 1.23 -5.90 -2.24
C PHE A 148 2.19 -6.15 -3.40
N LEU A 149 2.73 -5.10 -4.02
CA LEU A 149 3.78 -5.20 -5.06
C LEU A 149 4.99 -6.01 -4.54
N VAL A 150 5.51 -5.66 -3.37
CA VAL A 150 6.66 -6.36 -2.78
C VAL A 150 6.34 -7.82 -2.46
N LEU A 151 5.15 -8.09 -1.91
CA LEU A 151 4.69 -9.45 -1.64
C LEU A 151 4.69 -10.30 -2.92
N VAL A 152 4.05 -9.80 -3.99
CA VAL A 152 3.88 -10.50 -5.27
C VAL A 152 5.22 -10.74 -5.96
N VAL A 153 6.08 -9.73 -6.03
CA VAL A 153 7.37 -9.87 -6.70
C VAL A 153 8.26 -10.88 -5.98
N LYS A 154 8.27 -10.84 -4.64
CA LYS A 154 9.12 -11.75 -3.88
C LYS A 154 8.59 -13.19 -3.83
N SER A 155 7.28 -13.37 -3.84
CA SER A 155 6.67 -14.71 -3.95
C SER A 155 6.69 -15.24 -5.39
N ALA A 156 7.00 -14.39 -6.37
CA ALA A 156 6.84 -14.65 -7.80
C ALA A 156 5.42 -15.15 -8.17
N PHE A 157 4.41 -14.71 -7.42
CA PHE A 157 3.04 -15.20 -7.54
C PHE A 157 2.04 -14.08 -7.26
N VAL A 158 1.11 -13.85 -8.19
CA VAL A 158 -0.05 -12.99 -7.99
C VAL A 158 -1.16 -13.84 -7.35
N PRO A 159 -1.54 -13.61 -6.07
CA PRO A 159 -2.58 -14.40 -5.44
C PRO A 159 -3.92 -14.24 -6.17
N PRO A 160 -4.60 -15.33 -6.53
CA PRO A 160 -5.91 -15.28 -7.18
C PRO A 160 -7.01 -14.84 -6.20
N GLY A 161 -8.22 -14.63 -6.71
CA GLY A 161 -9.40 -14.25 -5.92
C GLY A 161 -9.67 -12.74 -5.88
N LYS A 162 -10.91 -12.39 -5.56
CA LYS A 162 -11.41 -10.99 -5.56
C LYS A 162 -11.19 -10.28 -4.23
N ASP A 163 -11.15 -11.03 -3.12
CA ASP A 163 -10.92 -10.49 -1.77
C ASP A 163 -9.42 -10.27 -1.52
N THR A 164 -8.81 -9.38 -2.31
CA THR A 164 -7.38 -9.07 -2.25
C THR A 164 -6.99 -8.47 -0.89
N ILE A 165 -5.72 -8.61 -0.48
CA ILE A 165 -5.21 -7.97 0.76
C ILE A 165 -5.57 -6.46 0.83
N PRO A 166 -5.35 -5.63 -0.22
CA PRO A 166 -5.78 -4.23 -0.17
C PRO A 166 -7.29 -4.03 0.00
N ALA A 167 -8.13 -4.90 -0.59
CA ALA A 167 -9.58 -4.84 -0.47
C ALA A 167 -10.04 -5.23 0.95
N GLN A 168 -9.44 -6.26 1.54
CA GLN A 168 -9.70 -6.68 2.91
C GLN A 168 -9.44 -5.53 3.90
N ILE A 169 -8.29 -4.85 3.79
CA ILE A 169 -7.97 -3.67 4.61
C ILE A 169 -8.94 -2.51 4.34
N GLN A 170 -9.39 -2.33 3.10
CA GLN A 170 -10.34 -1.28 2.78
C GLN A 170 -11.70 -1.49 3.48
N ASN A 171 -12.13 -2.75 3.58
CA ASN A 171 -13.39 -3.17 4.20
C ASN A 171 -13.33 -3.09 5.74
N ASP A 172 -12.22 -3.50 6.34
CA ASP A 172 -11.97 -3.37 7.77
C ASP A 172 -10.55 -2.89 8.04
N ARG A 173 -10.45 -1.70 8.64
CA ARG A 173 -9.18 -1.02 8.93
C ARG A 173 -8.73 -1.21 10.38
N SER A 174 -9.52 -1.85 11.23
CA SER A 174 -9.25 -1.93 12.68
C SER A 174 -7.93 -2.65 12.97
N GLY A 175 -7.77 -3.89 12.47
CA GLY A 175 -6.53 -4.65 12.62
C GLY A 175 -5.34 -3.97 11.95
N TYR A 176 -5.56 -3.32 10.80
CA TYR A 176 -4.53 -2.53 10.11
C TYR A 176 -4.00 -1.37 10.95
N PHE A 177 -4.89 -0.59 11.58
CA PHE A 177 -4.46 0.52 12.45
C PHE A 177 -3.78 0.00 13.72
N ALA A 178 -4.28 -1.07 14.33
CA ALA A 178 -3.65 -1.68 15.49
C ALA A 178 -2.22 -2.16 15.18
N ALA A 179 -2.00 -2.79 14.02
CA ALA A 179 -0.69 -3.24 13.59
C ALA A 179 0.28 -2.06 13.30
N LEU A 180 -0.22 -0.95 12.76
CA LEU A 180 0.57 0.28 12.61
C LEU A 180 0.99 0.84 13.96
N ASP A 181 0.04 0.99 14.90
CA ASP A 181 0.31 1.53 16.23
C ASP A 181 1.31 0.68 17.02
N ALA A 182 1.25 -0.65 16.88
CA ALA A 182 2.21 -1.57 17.48
C ALA A 182 3.64 -1.38 16.93
N ALA A 183 3.78 -1.27 15.60
CA ALA A 183 5.05 -1.03 14.96
C ALA A 183 5.61 0.38 15.28
N ASP A 184 4.75 1.39 15.38
CA ASP A 184 5.11 2.74 15.81
C ASP A 184 5.66 2.74 17.25
N ALA A 185 5.02 1.99 18.16
CA ALA A 185 5.49 1.85 19.54
C ALA A 185 6.86 1.16 19.62
N ALA A 186 7.11 0.13 18.80
CA ALA A 186 8.40 -0.53 18.72
C ALA A 186 9.49 0.40 18.17
N ALA A 187 9.16 1.19 17.14
CA ALA A 187 10.09 2.16 16.55
C ALA A 187 10.49 3.27 17.53
N LEU A 188 9.56 3.73 18.38
CA LEU A 188 9.88 4.64 19.49
C LEU A 188 10.86 4.04 20.49
N ALA A 189 10.88 2.72 20.65
CA ALA A 189 11.86 1.98 21.44
C ALA A 189 13.17 1.67 20.66
N GLY A 190 13.34 2.21 19.45
CA GLY A 190 14.52 2.01 18.61
C GLY A 190 14.59 0.65 17.93
N LYS A 191 13.46 -0.05 17.77
CA LYS A 191 13.38 -1.37 17.13
C LYS A 191 12.50 -1.32 15.89
N ILE A 192 12.89 -2.07 14.86
CA ILE A 192 11.98 -2.39 13.76
C ILE A 192 11.31 -3.70 14.14
N ASP A 193 10.03 -3.62 14.54
CA ASP A 193 9.19 -4.78 14.82
C ASP A 193 7.87 -4.59 14.09
N VAL A 194 7.59 -5.48 13.14
CA VAL A 194 6.38 -5.47 12.32
C VAL A 194 5.59 -6.75 12.49
N THR A 195 5.78 -7.49 13.58
CA THR A 195 5.18 -8.81 13.83
C THR A 195 3.66 -8.80 13.69
N GLU A 196 2.97 -7.84 14.32
CA GLU A 196 1.51 -7.69 14.22
C GLU A 196 1.05 -7.44 12.77
N MET A 197 1.85 -6.72 11.99
CA MET A 197 1.57 -6.48 10.56
C MET A 197 1.83 -7.74 9.73
N GLU A 198 2.85 -8.53 10.07
CA GLU A 198 3.11 -9.83 9.43
C GLU A 198 1.95 -10.81 9.66
N GLU A 199 1.47 -10.92 10.90
CA GLU A 199 0.33 -11.75 11.27
C GLU A 199 -0.94 -11.34 10.51
N LEU A 200 -1.20 -10.02 10.45
CA LEU A 200 -2.32 -9.46 9.70
C LEU A 200 -2.25 -9.84 8.22
N LEU A 201 -1.12 -9.60 7.55
CA LEU A 201 -0.95 -9.88 6.13
C LEU A 201 -0.99 -11.38 5.83
N SER A 202 -0.43 -12.20 6.71
CA SER A 202 -0.48 -13.66 6.61
C SER A 202 -1.93 -14.17 6.67
N GLY A 203 -2.71 -13.68 7.64
CA GLY A 203 -4.13 -14.02 7.77
C GLY A 203 -4.95 -13.58 6.55
N MET A 204 -4.70 -12.37 6.04
CA MET A 204 -5.38 -11.86 4.84
C MET A 204 -5.03 -12.67 3.58
N LEU A 205 -3.77 -13.06 3.41
CA LEU A 205 -3.34 -13.91 2.31
C LEU A 205 -3.99 -15.29 2.40
N ALA A 206 -4.02 -15.90 3.59
CA ALA A 206 -4.68 -17.18 3.82
C ALA A 206 -6.18 -17.11 3.50
N LYS A 207 -6.85 -16.05 3.96
CA LYS A 207 -8.27 -15.80 3.65
C LYS A 207 -8.50 -15.64 2.15
N GLN A 208 -7.67 -14.86 1.46
CA GLN A 208 -7.79 -14.64 0.00
C GLN A 208 -7.71 -15.97 -0.76
N LEU A 209 -6.69 -16.79 -0.46
CA LEU A 209 -6.49 -18.09 -1.12
C LEU A 209 -7.61 -19.09 -0.80
N THR A 210 -8.08 -19.10 0.45
CA THR A 210 -9.18 -19.98 0.87
C THR A 210 -10.50 -19.59 0.20
N SER A 211 -10.81 -18.29 0.13
CA SER A 211 -11.97 -17.77 -0.59
C SER A 211 -11.93 -18.11 -2.07
N TYR A 212 -10.77 -17.98 -2.72
CA TYR A 212 -10.60 -18.39 -4.12
C TYR A 212 -10.83 -19.89 -4.32
N TYR A 213 -10.27 -20.73 -3.45
CA TYR A 213 -10.48 -22.19 -3.51
C TYR A 213 -11.96 -22.56 -3.39
N ALA A 214 -12.70 -21.90 -2.49
CA ALA A 214 -14.13 -22.11 -2.30
C ALA A 214 -14.95 -21.71 -3.53
N GLU A 215 -14.67 -20.54 -4.10
CA GLU A 215 -15.29 -20.05 -5.33
C GLU A 215 -15.03 -21.00 -6.52
N ALA A 216 -13.80 -21.45 -6.69
CA ALA A 216 -13.42 -22.36 -7.77
C ALA A 216 -13.97 -23.79 -7.57
N GLY A 217 -14.04 -24.26 -6.32
CA GLY A 217 -14.48 -25.59 -5.95
C GLY A 217 -16.01 -25.75 -5.79
N GLY A 218 -16.78 -24.67 -5.92
CA GLY A 218 -18.24 -24.69 -5.83
C GLY A 218 -18.80 -25.00 -4.44
N ARG A 219 -18.01 -24.83 -3.36
CA ARG A 219 -18.45 -25.06 -1.98
C ARG A 219 -18.38 -23.75 -1.18
N PRO A 220 -19.48 -23.28 -0.55
CA PRO A 220 -19.39 -22.16 0.36
C PRO A 220 -18.49 -22.52 1.55
N LEU A 221 -17.64 -21.59 1.98
CA LEU A 221 -16.97 -21.67 3.28
C LEU A 221 -18.04 -21.39 4.33
N ASN A 222 -18.74 -22.43 4.77
CA ASN A 222 -19.61 -22.30 5.92
C ASN A 222 -18.73 -21.94 7.12
N GLY A 223 -19.00 -20.78 7.70
CA GLY A 223 -18.51 -20.44 9.03
C GLY A 223 -18.99 -21.49 10.02
N ASP A 224 -18.16 -21.69 11.03
CA ASP A 224 -18.35 -22.53 12.20
C ASP A 224 -18.11 -24.03 11.97
N GLY A 225 -17.09 -24.52 12.66
CA GLY A 225 -16.72 -25.93 12.69
C GLY A 225 -17.80 -26.76 13.38
N GLU A 226 -18.54 -27.52 12.60
CA GLU A 226 -19.05 -28.81 13.03
C GLU A 226 -18.40 -29.88 12.15
N THR A 227 -17.57 -30.70 12.79
CA THR A 227 -17.06 -31.96 12.26
C THR A 227 -18.20 -32.82 11.73
N PRO A 228 -18.06 -33.49 10.57
CA PRO A 228 -19.02 -34.51 10.18
C PRO A 228 -18.99 -35.60 11.26
N ALA A 229 -20.14 -35.86 11.88
CA ALA A 229 -20.30 -37.03 12.73
C ALA A 229 -20.00 -38.27 11.88
N GLU A 230 -18.97 -39.03 12.29
CA GLU A 230 -18.82 -40.42 11.89
C GLU A 230 -20.11 -41.15 12.32
N SER A 231 -20.95 -41.52 11.36
CA SER A 231 -21.95 -42.56 11.60
C SER A 231 -21.26 -43.90 11.43
N ASP A 232 -20.78 -44.42 12.54
CA ASP A 232 -20.37 -45.81 12.72
C ASP A 232 -21.42 -46.76 12.13
N GLY A 233 -20.91 -47.78 11.43
CA GLY A 233 -21.71 -48.94 11.09
C GLY A 233 -22.11 -49.70 12.35
N VAL A 234 -23.39 -50.05 12.44
CA VAL A 234 -23.85 -51.21 13.22
C VAL A 234 -24.81 -51.98 12.33
N GLY A 235 -24.46 -53.24 12.10
CA GLY A 235 -25.13 -54.11 11.15
C GLY A 235 -26.53 -54.58 11.55
N HIS A 236 -27.27 -55.04 10.55
CA HIS A 236 -27.82 -56.39 10.48
C HIS A 236 -27.98 -56.80 9.02
#